data_AF-A0A7W1BG47-F1
#
_entry.id   AF-A0A7W1BG47-F1
#
_cell.length_a   1.000
_cell.length_b   1.000
_cell.length_c   1.000
_cell.angle_alpha   90.00
_cell.angle_beta   90.00
_cell.angle_gamma   90.00
#
_symmetry.space_group_name_H-M   'P 1'
#
loop_
_entity.id
_entity.type
_entity.pdbx_description
1 polymer ?
#
loop_
_entity_poly.entity_id
_entity_poly.type
_entity_poly.pdbx_seq_one_letter_code
_entity_poly.pdbx_strand_id
1 'polypeptide(L)'
;PMHLASLEAAANAIRRDLLLVVAFPNLAAKPWALRLSDEFRSGACHAGQFETSIVLAERPELVRQTAMAALPPNPASLSRAIRDGKLSFEEAGGDRAYFGYPAQATAGEGRETVEVLGAILDEAIQAELE
;
A
#
# COMPACT_ATOMS: atom_id res chain seq x y z
N PRO A 1 6.77 -3.86 -9.97
CA PRO A 1 7.01 -5.21 -9.42
C PRO A 1 6.33 -6.26 -10.30
N MET A 2 6.89 -7.48 -10.41
CA MET A 2 6.33 -8.52 -11.31
C MET A 2 4.86 -8.84 -10.99
N HIS A 3 4.48 -8.84 -9.71
CA HIS A 3 3.09 -9.09 -9.31
C HIS A 3 2.09 -8.08 -9.87
N LEU A 4 2.41 -6.78 -9.90
CA LEU A 4 1.53 -5.76 -10.48
C LEU A 4 1.40 -5.93 -12.00
N ALA A 5 2.51 -6.22 -12.69
CA ALA A 5 2.47 -6.49 -14.14
C ALA A 5 1.62 -7.74 -14.46
N SER A 6 1.68 -8.78 -13.61
CA SER A 6 0.82 -9.95 -13.75
C SER A 6 -0.67 -9.62 -13.57
N LEU A 7 -1.02 -8.74 -12.61
CA LEU A 7 -2.40 -8.31 -12.41
C LEU A 7 -2.92 -7.46 -13.59
N GLU A 8 -2.09 -6.54 -14.12
CA GLU A 8 -2.43 -5.77 -15.32
C GLU A 8 -2.64 -6.68 -16.53
N ALA A 9 -1.74 -7.64 -16.74
CA ALA A 9 -1.85 -8.62 -17.81
C ALA A 9 -3.13 -9.45 -17.69
N ALA A 10 -3.48 -9.89 -16.47
CA ALA A 10 -4.70 -10.64 -16.20
C ALA A 10 -5.96 -9.81 -16.48
N ALA A 11 -6.01 -8.57 -15.99
CA ALA A 11 -7.14 -7.66 -16.25
C ALA A 11 -7.32 -7.43 -17.77
N ASN A 12 -6.23 -7.21 -18.50
CA ASN A 12 -6.26 -7.04 -19.95
C ASN A 12 -6.71 -8.31 -20.69
N ALA A 13 -6.28 -9.49 -20.23
CA ALA A 13 -6.74 -10.76 -20.79
C ALA A 13 -8.24 -10.98 -20.56
N ILE A 14 -8.74 -10.68 -19.36
CA ILE A 14 -10.18 -10.80 -19.06
C ILE A 14 -11.00 -9.87 -19.97
N ARG A 15 -10.60 -8.60 -20.10
CA ARG A 15 -11.29 -7.64 -20.98
C ARG A 15 -11.30 -8.09 -22.44
N ARG A 16 -10.15 -8.57 -22.95
CA ARG A 16 -10.00 -8.96 -24.36
C ARG A 16 -10.69 -10.29 -24.69
N ASP A 17 -10.49 -11.31 -23.84
CA ASP A 17 -10.82 -12.70 -24.19
C ASP A 17 -12.18 -13.13 -23.62
N LEU A 18 -12.60 -12.57 -22.49
CA LEU A 18 -13.88 -12.89 -21.83
C LEU A 18 -14.93 -11.78 -21.99
N LEU A 19 -14.54 -10.60 -22.47
CA LEU A 19 -15.40 -9.43 -22.61
C LEU A 19 -16.10 -9.05 -21.30
N LEU A 20 -15.44 -9.28 -20.16
CA LEU A 20 -15.93 -8.91 -18.85
C LEU A 20 -15.33 -7.56 -18.41
N VAL A 21 -16.14 -6.79 -17.68
CA VAL A 21 -15.73 -5.55 -17.04
C VAL A 21 -14.87 -5.87 -15.81
N VAL A 22 -13.67 -5.28 -15.73
CA VAL A 22 -12.74 -5.50 -14.61
C VAL A 22 -12.09 -4.18 -14.23
N ALA A 23 -12.34 -3.69 -13.02
CA ALA A 23 -11.60 -2.58 -12.44
C ALA A 23 -10.33 -3.08 -11.74
N PHE A 24 -9.18 -2.52 -12.12
CA PHE A 24 -7.91 -2.71 -11.42
C PHE A 24 -7.20 -1.36 -11.20
N PRO A 25 -7.51 -0.65 -10.11
CA PRO A 25 -6.79 0.58 -9.77
C PRO A 25 -5.39 0.25 -9.24
N ASN A 26 -4.39 0.28 -10.12
CA ASN A 26 -3.00 0.13 -9.71
C ASN A 26 -2.57 1.33 -8.84
N LEU A 27 -2.61 1.15 -7.51
CA LEU A 27 -2.28 2.17 -6.51
C LEU A 27 -0.82 2.66 -6.61
N ALA A 28 0.07 1.91 -7.24
CA ALA A 28 1.46 2.32 -7.46
C ALA A 28 1.66 3.19 -8.72
N ALA A 29 0.60 3.44 -9.50
CA ALA A 29 0.64 4.21 -10.74
C ALA A 29 -0.17 5.51 -10.64
N LYS A 30 0.11 6.46 -11.55
CA LYS A 30 -0.74 7.64 -11.73
C LYS A 30 -2.09 7.23 -12.35
N PRO A 31 -3.20 7.92 -12.02
CA PRO A 31 -3.27 9.09 -11.14
C PRO A 31 -3.33 8.74 -9.64
N TRP A 32 -3.60 7.48 -9.28
CA TRP A 32 -3.94 7.04 -7.93
C TRP A 32 -2.83 7.27 -6.90
N ALA A 33 -1.57 6.96 -7.24
CA ALA A 33 -0.43 7.09 -6.33
C ALA A 33 -0.25 8.51 -5.76
N LEU A 34 -0.71 9.54 -6.48
CA LEU A 34 -0.59 10.95 -6.05
C LEU A 34 -1.54 11.31 -4.91
N ARG A 35 -2.58 10.49 -4.67
CA ARG A 35 -3.58 10.72 -3.62
C ARG A 35 -3.21 10.08 -2.30
N LEU A 36 -2.26 9.14 -2.30
CA LEU A 36 -1.82 8.40 -1.11
C LEU A 36 -0.75 9.16 -0.34
N SER A 37 -0.52 8.79 0.93
CA SER A 37 0.39 9.50 1.84
C SER A 37 1.83 9.57 1.33
N ASP A 38 2.60 10.53 1.86
CA ASP A 38 4.03 10.66 1.55
C ASP A 38 4.81 9.38 1.85
N GLU A 39 4.48 8.69 2.94
CA GLU A 39 5.10 7.41 3.28
C GLU A 39 4.84 6.37 2.19
N PHE A 40 3.58 6.22 1.74
CA PHE A 40 3.24 5.31 0.64
C PHE A 40 4.06 5.63 -0.62
N ARG A 41 4.11 6.91 -1.02
CA ARG A 41 4.85 7.36 -2.21
C ARG A 41 6.35 7.12 -2.13
N SER A 42 6.93 7.11 -0.93
CA SER A 42 8.35 6.79 -0.72
C SER A 42 8.67 5.30 -0.93
N GLY A 43 7.66 4.44 -0.84
CA GLY A 43 7.79 2.98 -0.86
C GLY A 43 8.32 2.37 0.44
N ALA A 44 8.43 3.17 1.51
CA ALA A 44 8.73 2.76 2.87
C ALA A 44 7.43 2.66 3.68
N CYS A 45 6.45 1.89 3.20
CA CYS A 45 5.09 1.87 3.75
C CYS A 45 4.62 0.49 4.23
N HIS A 46 5.55 -0.44 4.44
CA HIS A 46 5.23 -1.81 4.88
C HIS A 46 5.33 -1.93 6.39
N ALA A 47 4.22 -2.21 7.07
CA ALA A 47 4.08 -2.08 8.52
C ALA A 47 4.56 -0.70 9.04
N GLY A 48 4.49 0.32 8.18
CA GLY A 48 4.83 1.72 8.47
C GLY A 48 3.66 2.50 9.05
N GLN A 49 3.73 3.83 8.95
CA GLN A 49 2.67 4.76 9.29
C GLN A 49 1.38 4.47 8.52
N PHE A 50 1.45 4.25 7.20
CA PHE A 50 0.31 4.04 6.30
C PHE A 50 -0.54 2.83 6.71
N GLU A 51 0.05 1.64 6.73
CA GLU A 51 -0.68 0.40 7.06
C GLU A 51 -1.11 0.37 8.54
N THR A 52 -0.23 0.82 9.46
CA THR A 52 -0.54 0.81 10.90
C THR A 52 -1.67 1.77 11.24
N SER A 53 -1.73 2.94 10.58
CA SER A 53 -2.82 3.91 10.76
C SER A 53 -4.18 3.30 10.40
N ILE A 54 -4.27 2.53 9.30
CA ILE A 54 -5.50 1.82 8.91
C ILE A 54 -5.93 0.84 10.01
N VAL A 55 -5.01 0.03 10.53
CA VAL A 55 -5.33 -0.93 11.60
C VAL A 55 -5.72 -0.21 12.90
N LEU A 56 -5.06 0.90 13.24
CA LEU A 56 -5.44 1.74 14.39
C LEU A 56 -6.84 2.34 14.26
N ALA A 57 -7.27 2.67 13.04
CA ALA A 57 -8.61 3.20 12.79
C ALA A 57 -9.70 2.13 12.96
N GLU A 58 -9.47 0.93 12.43
CA GLU A 58 -10.49 -0.12 12.37
C GLU A 58 -10.48 -1.06 13.57
N ARG A 59 -9.29 -1.51 14.00
CA ARG A 59 -9.09 -2.56 14.99
C ARG A 59 -7.90 -2.23 15.92
N PRO A 60 -7.98 -1.12 16.69
CA PRO A 60 -6.85 -0.62 17.49
C PRO A 60 -6.31 -1.63 18.51
N GLU A 61 -7.12 -2.60 18.95
CA GLU A 61 -6.72 -3.68 19.86
C GLU A 61 -5.77 -4.71 19.23
N LEU A 62 -5.71 -4.78 17.89
CA LEU A 62 -4.74 -5.61 17.17
C LEU A 62 -3.36 -4.94 17.07
N VAL A 63 -3.27 -3.64 17.37
CA VAL A 63 -2.01 -2.90 17.37
C VAL A 63 -1.38 -2.96 18.75
N ARG A 64 -0.16 -3.49 18.83
CA ARG A 64 0.66 -3.46 20.06
C ARG A 64 1.23 -2.05 20.24
N GLN A 65 0.42 -1.10 20.68
CA GLN A 65 0.75 0.33 20.67
C GLN A 65 2.04 0.68 21.42
N THR A 66 2.31 0.04 22.57
CA THR A 66 3.59 0.24 23.29
C THR A 66 4.80 -0.20 22.46
N ALA A 67 4.69 -1.32 21.73
CA ALA A 67 5.76 -1.79 20.87
C ALA A 67 5.90 -0.88 19.64
N MET A 68 4.78 -0.52 19.00
CA MET A 68 4.71 0.40 17.86
C MET A 68 5.38 1.75 18.16
N ALA A 69 5.07 2.36 19.31
CA ALA A 69 5.62 3.65 19.72
C ALA A 69 7.13 3.61 19.98
N ALA A 70 7.69 2.43 20.29
CA ALA A 70 9.12 2.23 20.53
C ALA A 70 9.90 1.84 19.26
N LEU A 71 9.24 1.66 18.11
CA LEU A 71 9.92 1.35 16.85
C LEU A 71 10.62 2.60 16.28
N PRO A 72 11.93 2.56 16.00
CA PRO A 72 12.59 3.67 15.31
C PRO A 72 12.09 3.79 13.86
N PRO A 73 12.18 4.96 13.23
CA PRO A 73 11.96 5.11 11.79
C PRO A 73 12.83 4.18 10.94
N ASN A 74 12.28 3.62 9.87
CA ASN A 74 13.02 2.92 8.82
C ASN A 74 12.68 3.50 7.43
N PRO A 75 13.43 4.47 6.91
CA PRO A 75 13.13 5.12 5.62
C PRO A 75 13.49 4.26 4.39
N ALA A 76 13.97 3.03 4.56
CA ALA A 76 14.29 2.15 3.45
C ALA A 76 13.03 1.82 2.62
N SER A 77 13.18 1.76 1.29
CA SER A 77 12.06 1.46 0.40
C SER A 77 12.03 -0.03 0.07
N LEU A 78 11.07 -0.75 0.65
CA LEU A 78 10.88 -2.18 0.36
C LEU A 78 10.57 -2.39 -1.13
N SER A 79 9.80 -1.48 -1.73
CA SER A 79 9.48 -1.56 -3.17
C SER A 79 10.74 -1.49 -4.05
N ARG A 80 11.75 -0.70 -3.64
CA ARG A 80 13.05 -0.61 -4.32
C ARG A 80 13.87 -1.86 -4.08
N ALA A 81 13.95 -2.34 -2.84
CA ALA A 81 14.66 -3.57 -2.51
C ALA A 81 14.14 -4.79 -3.30
N ILE A 82 12.82 -4.93 -3.44
CA ILE A 82 12.22 -5.98 -4.28
C ILE A 82 12.63 -5.83 -5.76
N ARG A 83 12.66 -4.60 -6.28
CA ARG A 83 13.13 -4.35 -7.66
C ARG A 83 14.62 -4.67 -7.84
N ASP A 84 15.41 -4.41 -6.80
CA ASP A 84 16.84 -4.68 -6.76
C ASP A 84 17.16 -6.17 -6.48
N GLY A 85 16.12 -7.03 -6.38
CA GLY A 85 16.26 -8.48 -6.26
C GLY A 85 16.62 -8.96 -4.85
N LYS A 86 16.41 -8.15 -3.81
CA LYS A 86 16.58 -8.58 -2.41
C LYS A 86 15.56 -9.67 -2.06
N LEU A 87 16.01 -10.71 -1.36
CA LEU A 87 15.23 -11.92 -1.11
C LEU A 87 14.78 -12.05 0.35
N SER A 88 15.27 -11.19 1.25
CA SER A 88 14.85 -11.12 2.64
C SER A 88 14.64 -9.69 3.12
N PHE A 89 13.98 -9.53 4.27
CA PHE A 89 13.80 -8.20 4.86
C PHE A 89 15.10 -7.61 5.39
N GLU A 90 15.99 -8.44 5.94
CA GLU A 90 17.33 -8.05 6.38
C GLU A 90 18.14 -7.50 5.19
N GLU A 91 18.13 -8.21 4.06
CA GLU A 91 18.80 -7.75 2.82
C GLU A 91 18.19 -6.45 2.26
N ALA A 92 16.92 -6.20 2.55
CA ALA A 92 16.19 -5.00 2.17
C ALA A 92 16.37 -3.83 3.16
N GLY A 93 17.06 -4.04 4.30
CA GLY A 93 17.27 -3.03 5.34
C GLY A 93 16.13 -2.93 6.36
N GLY A 94 15.42 -4.04 6.62
CA GLY A 94 14.30 -4.12 7.55
C GLY A 94 14.39 -5.34 8.46
N ASP A 95 15.40 -5.42 9.33
CA ASP A 95 15.66 -6.57 10.23
C ASP A 95 14.45 -6.98 11.11
N ARG A 96 13.50 -6.06 11.29
CA ARG A 96 12.26 -6.27 12.07
C ARG A 96 11.02 -6.33 11.19
N ALA A 97 11.19 -6.55 9.89
CA ALA A 97 10.14 -6.68 8.87
C ALA A 97 9.19 -5.47 8.76
N TYR A 98 9.68 -4.26 8.99
CA TYR A 98 8.92 -3.02 8.73
C TYR A 98 9.77 -1.99 8.00
N PHE A 99 9.09 -1.14 7.24
CA PHE A 99 9.62 -0.05 6.43
C PHE A 99 8.65 1.11 6.60
N GLY A 100 9.12 2.23 7.14
CA GLY A 100 8.33 3.42 7.43
C GLY A 100 8.47 3.92 8.86
N TYR A 101 7.44 4.62 9.32
CA TYR A 101 7.38 5.39 10.55
C TYR A 101 6.21 4.90 11.44
N PRO A 102 6.17 3.63 11.87
CA PRO A 102 5.04 3.07 12.62
C PRO A 102 4.70 3.86 13.89
N ALA A 103 5.68 4.47 14.57
CA ALA A 103 5.45 5.31 15.75
C ALA A 103 4.66 6.60 15.46
N GLN A 104 4.56 7.01 14.19
CA GLN A 104 3.79 8.19 13.75
C GLN A 104 2.36 7.82 13.33
N ALA A 105 1.99 6.53 13.34
CA ALA A 105 0.67 6.09 12.94
C ALA A 105 -0.45 6.66 13.83
N THR A 106 -1.54 7.06 13.20
CA THR A 106 -2.72 7.58 13.90
C THR A 106 -4.01 7.00 13.32
N ALA A 107 -5.02 6.83 14.17
CA ALA A 107 -6.36 6.45 13.70
C ALA A 107 -6.99 7.52 12.78
N GLY A 108 -6.56 8.79 12.88
CA GLY A 108 -7.02 9.87 12.00
C GLY A 108 -6.59 9.65 10.56
N GLU A 109 -5.29 9.48 10.34
CA GLU A 109 -4.73 9.15 9.03
C GLU A 109 -5.30 7.84 8.47
N GLY A 110 -5.59 6.86 9.34
CA GLY A 110 -6.20 5.59 8.93
C GLY A 110 -7.57 5.78 8.29
N ARG A 111 -8.43 6.60 8.92
CA ARG A 111 -9.76 6.93 8.37
C ARG A 111 -9.66 7.67 7.04
N GLU A 112 -8.80 8.70 6.98
CA GLU A 112 -8.55 9.44 5.74
C GLU A 112 -8.04 8.53 4.62
N THR A 113 -7.15 7.59 4.95
CA THR A 113 -6.62 6.62 4.00
C THR A 113 -7.70 5.70 3.47
N VAL A 114 -8.58 5.17 4.33
CA VAL A 114 -9.70 4.31 3.91
C VAL A 114 -10.67 5.08 3.01
N GLU A 115 -10.98 6.33 3.33
CA GLU A 115 -11.83 7.19 2.48
C GLU A 115 -11.21 7.42 1.10
N VAL A 116 -9.91 7.74 1.03
CA VAL A 116 -9.19 7.91 -0.24
C VAL A 116 -9.17 6.63 -1.06
N LEU A 117 -8.89 5.48 -0.44
CA LEU A 117 -8.88 4.18 -1.12
C LEU A 117 -10.27 3.81 -1.63
N GLY A 118 -11.32 4.08 -0.85
CA GLY A 118 -12.71 3.87 -1.26
C GLY A 118 -13.09 4.72 -2.48
N ALA A 119 -12.72 6.00 -2.48
CA ALA A 119 -12.96 6.90 -3.62
C ALA A 119 -12.19 6.47 -4.88
N ILE A 120 -10.93 6.02 -4.75
CA ILE A 120 -10.16 5.47 -5.87
C ILE A 120 -10.85 4.24 -6.45
N LEU A 121 -11.34 3.34 -5.59
CA LEU A 121 -12.03 2.13 -6.03
C LEU A 121 -13.34 2.47 -6.76
N ASP A 122 -14.15 3.37 -6.21
CA ASP A 122 -15.39 3.83 -6.84
C ASP A 122 -15.11 4.45 -8.22
N GLU A 123 -14.20 5.43 -8.30
CA GLU A 123 -13.81 6.06 -9.57
C GLU A 123 -13.31 5.04 -10.61
N ALA A 124 -12.52 4.05 -10.18
CA ALA A 124 -12.03 2.99 -11.07
C ALA A 124 -13.14 2.04 -11.54
N ILE A 125 -14.18 1.80 -10.72
CA ILE A 125 -15.34 1.02 -11.12
C ILE A 125 -16.20 1.80 -12.11
N GLN A 126 -16.50 3.08 -11.82
CA GLN A 126 -17.31 3.91 -12.72
C GLN A 126 -16.66 4.02 -14.11
N ALA A 127 -15.35 4.23 -14.17
CA ALA A 127 -14.62 4.34 -15.44
C ALA A 127 -14.66 3.07 -16.31
N GLU A 128 -14.99 1.90 -15.75
CA GLU A 128 -15.13 0.65 -16.49
C GLU A 128 -16.59 0.35 -16.87
N LEU A 129 -17.56 1.08 -16.29
CA LEU A 129 -19.00 0.96 -16.57
C LEU A 129 -19.51 1.95 -17.62
N GLU A 130 -18.76 3.03 -17.88
CA GLU A 130 -19.01 4.00 -18.96
C GLU A 130 -18.65 3.45 -20.35
#